data_AF-A0A9J6GBV8-F1
#
_entry.id   AF-A0A9J6GBV8-F1
#
_cell.length_a   1.000
_cell.length_b   1.000
_cell.length_c   1.000
_cell.angle_alpha   90.00
_cell.angle_beta   90.00
_cell.angle_gamma   90.00
#
_symmetry.space_group_name_H-M   'P 1'
#
loop_
_entity.id
_entity.type
_entity.pdbx_description
1 polymer ?
#
loop_
_entity_poly.entity_id
_entity_poly.type
_entity_poly.pdbx_seq_one_letter_code
_entity_poly.pdbx_strand_id
1 'polypeptide(L)'
;MVHVFLYVPNLIGYLRMSIVAYAWLVVDDDRQFALLFFISILLDGVDGWTARLLGQASAFGTLLDVSIDLGARAMLWSLVWPRFGGFISSIEWLGFLCNYRESGTDWKKDARHHPRWIREIFRNGFKNPWGAVLVTGTHFLPLAIFVYERGIWIARCAPYVIAFLWFGKGICFLTEGYFFWYHVSKLNAS
;
A
#
# COMPACT_ATOMS: atom_id res chain seq x y z
N MET A 1 14.00 6.60 27.82
CA MET A 1 13.69 6.54 26.37
C MET A 1 12.34 5.86 26.23
N VAL A 2 11.42 6.39 25.43
CA VAL A 2 10.15 5.72 25.16
C VAL A 2 10.45 4.49 24.30
N HIS A 3 9.87 3.34 24.63
CA HIS A 3 10.03 2.12 23.82
C HIS A 3 9.46 2.34 22.42
N VAL A 4 10.09 1.74 21.40
CA VAL A 4 9.67 1.86 20.00
C VAL A 4 8.19 1.51 19.79
N PHE A 5 7.64 0.57 20.55
CA PHE A 5 6.22 0.19 20.51
C PHE A 5 5.26 1.33 20.92
N LEU A 6 5.73 2.33 21.66
CA LEU A 6 4.93 3.44 22.18
C LEU A 6 5.19 4.76 21.44
N TYR A 7 5.91 4.73 20.31
CA TYR A 7 6.03 5.89 19.44
C TYR A 7 4.66 6.32 18.92
N VAL A 8 4.42 7.62 18.87
CA VAL A 8 3.15 8.22 18.41
C VAL A 8 2.70 7.66 17.04
N PRO A 9 3.56 7.57 16.00
CA PRO A 9 3.15 6.93 14.74
C PRO A 9 2.73 5.46 14.89
N ASN A 10 3.35 4.70 15.78
CA ASN A 10 3.01 3.29 16.00
C ASN A 10 1.69 3.13 16.75
N LEU A 11 1.37 4.05 17.67
CA LEU A 11 0.05 4.11 18.31
C LEU A 11 -1.06 4.40 17.29
N ILE A 12 -0.79 5.29 16.32
CA ILE A 12 -1.71 5.53 15.19
C ILE A 12 -1.84 4.26 14.33
N GLY A 13 -0.75 3.54 14.08
CA GLY A 13 -0.77 2.24 13.42
C GLY A 13 -1.68 1.21 14.14
N TYR A 14 -1.59 1.11 15.48
CA TYR A 14 -2.49 0.22 16.23
C TYR A 14 -3.96 0.65 16.16
N LEU A 15 -4.22 1.97 16.16
CA LEU A 15 -5.56 2.49 15.94
C LEU A 15 -6.08 2.11 14.55
N ARG A 16 -5.28 2.26 13.49
CA ARG A 16 -5.63 1.83 12.12
C ARG A 16 -5.96 0.35 12.05
N MET A 17 -5.11 -0.49 12.64
CA MET A 17 -5.34 -1.94 12.73
C MET A 17 -6.67 -2.25 13.42
N SER A 18 -6.98 -1.54 14.51
CA SER A 18 -8.22 -1.71 15.26
C SER A 18 -9.44 -1.26 14.46
N ILE A 19 -9.36 -0.15 13.73
CA ILE A 19 -10.42 0.35 12.83
C ILE A 19 -10.72 -0.68 11.73
N VAL A 20 -9.67 -1.19 11.06
CA VAL A 20 -9.82 -2.19 9.99
C VAL A 20 -10.41 -3.48 10.54
N ALA A 21 -9.93 -3.97 11.69
CA ALA A 21 -10.45 -5.17 12.33
C ALA A 21 -11.93 -5.01 12.74
N TYR A 22 -12.29 -3.87 13.32
CA TYR A 22 -13.68 -3.57 13.68
C TYR A 22 -14.58 -3.51 12.46
N ALA A 23 -14.16 -2.78 11.42
CA ALA A 23 -14.88 -2.70 10.16
C ALA A 23 -15.12 -4.10 9.57
N TRP A 24 -14.11 -4.95 9.58
CA TRP A 24 -14.21 -6.29 9.00
C TRP A 24 -15.08 -7.27 9.80
N LEU A 25 -15.00 -7.22 11.13
CA LEU A 25 -15.64 -8.24 11.99
C LEU A 25 -17.05 -7.89 12.44
N VAL A 26 -17.40 -6.60 12.44
CA VAL A 26 -18.62 -6.11 13.13
C VAL A 26 -19.55 -5.31 12.22
N VAL A 27 -19.03 -4.68 11.16
CA VAL A 27 -19.82 -3.72 10.36
C VAL A 27 -20.49 -4.43 9.19
N ASP A 28 -21.82 -4.52 9.23
CA ASP A 28 -22.64 -5.08 8.15
C ASP A 28 -23.03 -4.04 7.08
N ASP A 29 -23.06 -2.75 7.43
CA ASP A 29 -23.44 -1.68 6.51
C ASP A 29 -22.26 -1.28 5.60
N ASP A 30 -22.42 -1.49 4.28
CA ASP A 30 -21.37 -1.24 3.29
C ASP A 30 -20.86 0.21 3.30
N ARG A 31 -21.69 1.20 3.67
CA ARG A 31 -21.27 2.62 3.71
C ARG A 31 -20.39 2.90 4.91
N GLN A 32 -20.77 2.42 6.08
CA GLN A 32 -19.94 2.50 7.28
C GLN A 32 -18.63 1.74 7.10
N PHE A 33 -18.67 0.55 6.50
CA PHE A 33 -17.49 -0.23 6.17
C PHE A 33 -16.53 0.58 5.28
N ALA A 34 -17.03 1.11 4.16
CA ALA A 34 -16.24 1.91 3.24
C ALA A 34 -15.64 3.17 3.91
N LEU A 35 -16.42 3.84 4.76
CA LEU A 35 -15.97 5.03 5.49
C LEU A 35 -14.81 4.70 6.44
N LEU A 36 -14.90 3.59 7.20
CA LEU A 36 -13.84 3.19 8.13
C LEU A 36 -12.55 2.82 7.40
N PHE A 37 -12.65 2.08 6.28
CA PHE A 37 -11.48 1.80 5.44
C PHE A 37 -10.87 3.07 4.85
N PHE A 38 -11.71 4.02 4.40
CA PHE A 38 -11.24 5.32 3.93
C PHE A 38 -10.49 6.09 5.02
N ILE A 39 -11.05 6.16 6.23
CA ILE A 39 -10.40 6.79 7.38
C ILE A 39 -9.06 6.12 7.69
N SER A 40 -8.99 4.79 7.67
CA SER A 40 -7.73 4.05 7.90
C SER A 40 -6.66 4.39 6.85
N ILE A 41 -7.03 4.54 5.58
CA ILE A 41 -6.12 4.98 4.51
C ILE A 41 -5.65 6.41 4.74
N LEU A 42 -6.50 7.32 5.24
CA LEU A 42 -6.07 8.68 5.54
C LEU A 42 -5.11 8.75 6.75
N LEU A 43 -5.35 7.92 7.77
CA LEU A 43 -4.51 7.85 8.97
C LEU A 43 -3.09 7.35 8.68
N ASP A 44 -2.91 6.56 7.62
CA ASP A 44 -1.59 6.17 7.08
C ASP A 44 -0.71 7.39 6.78
N GLY A 45 -1.27 8.37 6.06
CA GLY A 45 -0.56 9.61 5.78
C GLY A 45 -0.20 10.40 7.05
N VAL A 46 -1.01 10.27 8.11
CA VAL A 46 -0.81 10.96 9.39
C VAL A 46 0.29 10.30 10.23
N ASP A 47 0.37 8.97 10.28
CA ASP A 47 1.46 8.30 11.00
C ASP A 47 2.82 8.59 10.33
N GLY A 48 2.88 8.57 9.00
CA GLY A 48 4.10 8.88 8.26
C GLY A 48 4.53 10.34 8.42
N TRP A 49 3.56 11.26 8.56
CA TRP A 49 3.84 12.67 8.86
C TRP A 49 4.33 12.86 10.30
N THR A 50 3.65 12.27 11.28
CA THR A 50 4.02 12.37 12.70
C THR A 50 5.38 11.71 13.00
N ALA A 51 5.71 10.60 12.33
CA ALA A 51 7.03 9.97 12.44
C ALA A 51 8.17 10.92 12.03
N ARG A 52 7.96 11.74 11.00
CA ARG A 52 8.95 12.73 10.53
C ARG A 52 8.99 13.95 11.44
N LEU A 53 7.83 14.45 11.85
CA LEU A 53 7.71 15.62 12.71
C LEU A 53 8.35 15.39 14.08
N LEU A 54 8.18 14.20 14.65
CA LEU A 54 8.65 13.85 15.99
C LEU A 54 10.01 13.14 15.99
N GLY A 55 10.61 12.89 14.82
CA GLY A 55 11.85 12.13 14.70
C GLY A 55 11.72 10.67 15.19
N GLN A 56 10.52 10.09 15.12
CA GLN A 56 10.19 8.76 15.62
C GLN A 56 10.11 7.68 14.52
N ALA A 57 10.79 7.90 13.38
CA ALA A 57 10.89 6.90 12.33
C ALA A 57 11.67 5.67 12.80
N SER A 58 11.14 4.46 12.58
CA SER A 58 11.76 3.20 13.02
C SER A 58 11.48 2.07 12.04
N ALA A 59 12.37 1.07 11.99
CA ALA A 59 12.19 -0.12 11.16
C ALA A 59 10.93 -0.92 11.56
N PHE A 60 10.64 -0.99 12.87
CA PHE A 60 9.39 -1.58 13.38
C PHE A 60 8.17 -0.84 12.85
N GLY A 61 8.16 0.50 12.94
CA GLY A 61 7.04 1.30 12.43
C GLY A 61 6.82 1.11 10.93
N THR A 62 7.89 1.10 10.13
CA THR A 62 7.79 0.83 8.69
C THR A 62 7.25 -0.57 8.39
N LEU A 63 7.64 -1.60 9.16
CA LEU A 63 7.11 -2.96 8.98
C LEU A 63 5.63 -3.05 9.39
N LEU A 64 5.26 -2.43 10.51
CA LEU A 64 3.88 -2.38 11.01
C LEU A 64 2.96 -1.72 9.98
N ASP A 65 3.36 -0.55 9.50
CA ASP A 65 2.65 0.25 8.50
C ASP A 65 2.32 -0.57 7.24
N VAL A 66 3.36 -1.11 6.59
CA VAL A 66 3.21 -1.91 5.37
C VAL A 66 2.37 -3.17 5.60
N SER A 67 2.47 -3.78 6.78
CA SER A 67 1.68 -4.98 7.12
C SER A 67 0.19 -4.68 7.25
N ILE A 68 -0.17 -3.56 7.89
CA ILE A 68 -1.57 -3.09 8.01
C ILE A 68 -2.13 -2.80 6.63
N ASP A 69 -1.36 -2.11 5.80
CA ASP A 69 -1.75 -1.73 4.44
C ASP A 69 -1.99 -2.94 3.52
N LEU A 70 -1.05 -3.89 3.50
CA LEU A 70 -1.21 -5.12 2.73
C LEU A 70 -2.39 -5.95 3.23
N GLY A 71 -2.58 -6.03 4.55
CA GLY A 71 -3.72 -6.73 5.15
C GLY A 71 -5.06 -6.11 4.78
N ALA A 72 -5.19 -4.79 4.95
CA ALA A 72 -6.40 -4.05 4.62
C ALA A 72 -6.74 -4.13 3.13
N ARG A 73 -5.73 -4.01 2.24
CA ARG A 73 -5.96 -4.21 0.80
C ARG A 73 -6.35 -5.64 0.47
N ALA A 74 -5.75 -6.65 1.12
CA ALA A 74 -6.10 -8.04 0.88
C ALA A 74 -7.56 -8.34 1.25
N MET A 75 -8.02 -7.79 2.37
CA MET A 75 -9.43 -7.81 2.77
C MET A 75 -10.34 -7.22 1.69
N LEU A 76 -10.06 -5.99 1.23
CA LEU A 76 -10.85 -5.33 0.19
C LEU A 76 -10.85 -6.12 -1.14
N TRP A 77 -9.68 -6.60 -1.57
CA TRP A 77 -9.56 -7.41 -2.79
C TRP A 77 -10.39 -8.68 -2.70
N SER A 78 -10.44 -9.33 -1.53
CA SER A 78 -11.24 -10.54 -1.31
C SER A 78 -12.75 -10.28 -1.38
N LEU A 79 -13.21 -9.08 -0.99
CA LEU A 79 -14.63 -8.69 -1.10
C LEU A 79 -15.04 -8.32 -2.52
N VAL A 80 -14.17 -7.56 -3.21
CA VAL A 80 -14.41 -7.12 -4.59
C VAL A 80 -14.38 -8.31 -5.53
N TRP A 81 -13.33 -9.14 -5.47
CA TRP A 81 -13.17 -10.29 -6.36
C TRP A 81 -12.87 -11.58 -5.58
N PRO A 82 -13.88 -12.31 -5.09
CA PRO A 82 -13.68 -13.48 -4.23
C PRO A 82 -12.77 -14.58 -4.81
N ARG A 83 -12.75 -14.73 -6.15
CA ARG A 83 -11.90 -15.72 -6.84
C ARG A 83 -10.46 -15.25 -7.10
N PHE A 84 -10.26 -13.95 -7.31
CA PHE A 84 -8.98 -13.38 -7.77
C PHE A 84 -8.28 -12.49 -6.72
N GLY A 85 -9.00 -12.02 -5.71
CA GLY A 85 -8.50 -11.07 -4.72
C GLY A 85 -7.34 -11.64 -3.91
N GLY A 86 -7.42 -12.91 -3.52
CA GLY A 86 -6.29 -13.59 -2.85
C GLY A 86 -5.05 -13.68 -3.75
N PHE A 87 -5.24 -13.87 -5.05
CA PHE A 87 -4.13 -13.91 -6.02
C PHE A 87 -3.45 -12.56 -6.15
N ILE A 88 -4.22 -11.48 -6.30
CA ILE A 88 -3.69 -10.11 -6.34
C ILE A 88 -2.93 -9.80 -5.05
N SER A 89 -3.51 -10.14 -3.90
CA SER A 89 -2.88 -9.93 -2.59
C SER A 89 -1.58 -10.70 -2.46
N SER A 90 -1.52 -11.91 -2.99
CA SER A 90 -0.30 -12.74 -2.97
C SER A 90 0.83 -12.09 -3.78
N ILE A 91 0.51 -11.47 -4.92
CA ILE A 91 1.48 -10.70 -5.72
C ILE A 91 1.99 -9.49 -4.93
N GLU A 92 1.11 -8.73 -4.27
CA GLU A 92 1.50 -7.57 -3.46
C GLU A 92 2.44 -7.98 -2.30
N TRP A 93 2.12 -9.08 -1.61
CA TRP A 93 2.97 -9.64 -0.55
C TRP A 93 4.32 -10.13 -1.07
N LEU A 94 4.35 -10.79 -2.23
CA LEU A 94 5.61 -11.20 -2.87
C LEU A 94 6.46 -9.98 -3.25
N GLY A 95 5.85 -8.96 -3.84
CA GLY A 95 6.50 -7.69 -4.15
C GLY A 95 7.11 -7.04 -2.91
N PHE A 96 6.39 -7.02 -1.79
CA PHE A 96 6.92 -6.55 -0.52
C PHE A 96 8.10 -7.41 -0.04
N LEU A 97 7.97 -8.74 -0.01
CA LEU A 97 9.02 -9.65 0.50
C LEU A 97 10.33 -9.56 -0.29
N CYS A 98 10.25 -9.47 -1.62
CA CYS A 98 11.42 -9.26 -2.47
C CYS A 98 12.16 -7.98 -2.07
N ASN A 99 11.43 -6.87 -1.92
CA ASN A 99 12.02 -5.57 -1.62
C ASN A 99 12.43 -5.44 -0.14
N TYR A 100 11.72 -6.06 0.79
CA TYR A 100 12.01 -5.99 2.23
C TYR A 100 13.34 -6.66 2.56
N ARG A 101 13.63 -7.82 1.96
CA ARG A 101 14.89 -8.56 2.18
C ARG A 101 16.13 -7.77 1.74
N GLU A 102 16.04 -7.00 0.65
CA GLU A 102 17.15 -6.17 0.17
C GLU A 102 17.21 -4.78 0.85
N SER A 103 16.12 -4.35 1.52
CA SER A 103 16.05 -3.10 2.32
C SER A 103 16.97 -3.07 3.52
N GLY A 104 17.51 -4.22 3.93
CA GLY A 104 18.42 -4.34 5.06
C GLY A 104 19.75 -3.62 4.86
N THR A 105 20.28 -3.48 3.63
CA THR A 105 21.64 -2.93 3.46
C THR A 105 21.94 -2.05 2.23
N ASP A 106 21.33 -2.19 1.04
CA ASP A 106 21.92 -1.51 -0.16
C ASP A 106 21.02 -1.03 -1.32
N TRP A 107 19.73 -1.39 -1.49
CA TRP A 107 19.00 -1.02 -2.74
C TRP A 107 18.79 0.49 -2.94
N LYS A 108 18.72 1.29 -1.85
CA LYS A 108 18.65 2.76 -1.95
C LYS A 108 19.97 3.39 -2.44
N LYS A 109 21.10 2.70 -2.30
CA LYS A 109 22.41 3.16 -2.80
C LYS A 109 22.65 2.79 -4.26
N ASP A 110 21.93 1.79 -4.77
CA ASP A 110 22.17 1.20 -6.09
C ASP A 110 21.09 1.53 -7.14
N ALA A 111 20.31 2.59 -6.89
CA ALA A 111 19.26 3.06 -7.81
C ALA A 111 19.77 3.38 -9.23
N ARG A 112 21.08 3.46 -9.45
CA ARG A 112 21.70 3.72 -10.77
C ARG A 112 21.64 2.53 -11.73
N HIS A 113 21.55 1.29 -11.25
CA HIS A 113 21.52 0.09 -12.09
C HIS A 113 20.13 -0.27 -12.64
N HIS A 114 19.07 0.39 -12.16
CA HIS A 114 17.72 0.15 -12.68
C HIS A 114 17.42 0.94 -13.97
N PRO A 115 16.50 0.44 -14.83
CA PRO A 115 16.00 1.16 -15.98
C PRO A 115 15.48 2.55 -15.64
N ARG A 116 15.57 3.49 -16.60
CA ARG A 116 15.15 4.89 -16.40
C ARG A 116 13.74 5.03 -15.82
N TRP A 117 12.78 4.23 -16.30
CA TRP A 117 11.39 4.31 -15.86
C TRP A 117 11.20 3.94 -14.37
N ILE A 118 11.91 2.91 -13.87
CA ILE A 118 11.94 2.58 -12.43
C ILE A 118 12.57 3.73 -11.64
N ARG A 119 13.70 4.27 -12.10
CA ARG A 119 14.38 5.36 -11.38
C ARG A 119 13.51 6.60 -11.23
N GLU A 120 12.76 6.96 -12.26
CA GLU A 120 11.85 8.11 -12.21
C GLU A 120 10.69 7.88 -11.21
N ILE A 121 10.12 6.67 -11.17
CA ILE A 121 9.05 6.33 -10.22
C ILE A 121 9.55 6.45 -8.77
N PHE A 122 10.73 5.93 -8.47
CA PHE A 122 11.28 5.91 -7.10
C PHE A 122 11.98 7.21 -6.70
N ARG A 123 12.11 8.18 -7.62
CA ARG A 123 12.80 9.45 -7.38
C ARG A 123 12.21 10.18 -6.18
N ASN A 124 13.08 10.69 -5.30
CA ASN A 124 12.72 11.34 -4.03
C ASN A 124 11.86 10.48 -3.09
N GLY A 125 11.95 9.14 -3.20
CA GLY A 125 11.14 8.22 -2.39
C GLY A 125 9.65 8.31 -2.74
N PHE A 126 9.33 8.18 -4.03
CA PHE A 126 7.97 8.33 -4.60
C PHE A 126 7.37 9.75 -4.55
N LYS A 127 8.10 10.75 -4.07
CA LYS A 127 7.66 12.16 -4.06
C LYS A 127 7.81 12.82 -5.44
N ASN A 128 7.12 12.28 -6.43
CA ASN A 128 7.06 12.75 -7.81
C ASN A 128 5.69 12.35 -8.42
N PRO A 129 5.28 12.92 -9.57
CA PRO A 129 3.97 12.61 -10.15
C PRO A 129 3.72 11.12 -10.42
N TRP A 130 4.72 10.38 -10.89
CA TRP A 130 4.59 8.94 -11.18
C TRP A 130 4.49 8.10 -9.91
N GLY A 131 5.29 8.43 -8.90
CA GLY A 131 5.18 7.83 -7.57
C GLY A 131 3.81 8.09 -6.94
N ALA A 132 3.28 9.31 -7.06
CA ALA A 132 1.95 9.65 -6.58
C ALA A 132 0.84 8.87 -7.30
N VAL A 133 0.90 8.75 -8.63
CA VAL A 133 -0.06 7.96 -9.43
C VAL A 133 -0.02 6.48 -9.01
N LEU A 134 1.18 5.90 -8.86
CA LEU A 134 1.37 4.53 -8.42
C LEU A 134 0.79 4.31 -7.01
N VAL A 135 1.20 5.13 -6.04
CA VAL A 135 0.75 5.03 -4.64
C VAL A 135 -0.75 5.20 -4.54
N THR A 136 -1.32 6.20 -5.21
CA THR A 136 -2.76 6.45 -5.18
C THR A 136 -3.53 5.28 -5.80
N GLY A 137 -3.07 4.76 -6.94
CA GLY A 137 -3.66 3.58 -7.56
C GLY A 137 -3.62 2.36 -6.64
N THR A 138 -2.50 2.10 -5.97
CA THR A 138 -2.38 0.95 -5.07
C THR A 138 -3.28 1.05 -3.84
N HIS A 139 -3.37 2.20 -3.18
CA HIS A 139 -4.10 2.34 -1.92
C HIS A 139 -5.61 2.51 -2.12
N PHE A 140 -6.03 3.29 -3.12
CA PHE A 140 -7.43 3.67 -3.26
C PHE A 140 -8.22 2.79 -4.23
N LEU A 141 -7.58 2.08 -5.18
CA LEU A 141 -8.29 1.28 -6.17
C LEU A 141 -9.25 0.23 -5.58
N PRO A 142 -8.84 -0.65 -4.64
CA PRO A 142 -9.73 -1.70 -4.17
C PRO A 142 -10.95 -1.13 -3.43
N LEU A 143 -10.77 -0.05 -2.66
CA LEU A 143 -11.88 0.65 -2.00
C LEU A 143 -12.78 1.36 -3.02
N ALA A 144 -12.21 2.00 -4.05
CA ALA A 144 -12.98 2.68 -5.08
C ALA A 144 -13.87 1.70 -5.87
N ILE A 145 -13.35 0.51 -6.20
CA ILE A 145 -14.13 -0.54 -6.84
C ILE A 145 -15.24 -1.01 -5.89
N PHE A 146 -14.92 -1.31 -4.63
CA PHE A 146 -15.90 -1.73 -3.63
C PHE A 146 -17.07 -0.73 -3.55
N VAL A 147 -16.77 0.56 -3.34
CA VAL A 147 -17.77 1.62 -3.20
C VAL A 147 -18.62 1.77 -4.48
N TYR A 148 -18.03 1.57 -5.65
CA TYR A 148 -18.73 1.64 -6.93
C TYR A 148 -19.65 0.42 -7.15
N GLU A 149 -19.16 -0.80 -6.90
CA GLU A 149 -19.95 -2.04 -7.05
C GLU A 149 -21.11 -2.12 -6.04
N ARG A 150 -20.96 -1.55 -4.84
CA ARG A 150 -22.03 -1.45 -3.83
C ARG A 150 -23.02 -0.32 -4.09
N GLY A 151 -22.88 0.43 -5.18
CA GLY A 151 -23.78 1.54 -5.54
C GLY A 151 -23.70 2.73 -4.57
N ILE A 152 -22.63 2.84 -3.77
CA ILE A 152 -22.41 3.94 -2.84
C ILE A 152 -21.95 5.19 -3.61
N TRP A 153 -21.10 5.01 -4.62
CA TRP A 153 -20.62 6.10 -5.47
C TRP A 153 -21.36 6.14 -6.81
N ILE A 154 -22.39 7.00 -6.86
CA ILE A 154 -23.29 7.16 -8.01
C ILE A 154 -22.88 8.27 -9.00
N ALA A 155 -21.76 8.95 -8.74
CA ALA A 155 -21.36 10.07 -9.58
C ALA A 155 -20.88 9.58 -10.96
N ARG A 156 -21.25 10.30 -12.03
CA ARG A 156 -20.86 9.96 -13.41
C ARG A 156 -19.34 9.96 -13.63
N CYS A 157 -18.58 10.62 -12.75
CA CYS A 157 -17.11 10.62 -12.81
C CYS A 157 -16.47 9.33 -12.31
N ALA A 158 -17.19 8.47 -11.58
CA ALA A 158 -16.62 7.30 -10.90
C ALA A 158 -15.84 6.35 -11.83
N PRO A 159 -16.35 5.98 -13.04
CA PRO A 159 -15.61 5.11 -13.95
C PRO A 159 -14.27 5.71 -14.40
N TYR A 160 -14.20 7.03 -14.60
CA TYR A 160 -12.96 7.70 -15.02
C TYR A 160 -11.93 7.72 -13.89
N VAL A 161 -12.37 7.91 -12.64
CA VAL A 161 -11.47 7.84 -11.48
C VAL A 161 -10.97 6.41 -11.30
N ILE A 162 -11.84 5.41 -11.40
CA ILE A 162 -11.45 4.00 -11.31
C ILE A 162 -10.47 3.64 -12.43
N ALA A 163 -10.68 4.11 -13.66
CA ALA A 163 -9.76 3.91 -14.76
C ALA A 163 -8.37 4.53 -14.48
N PHE A 164 -8.32 5.72 -13.90
CA PHE A 164 -7.08 6.35 -13.47
C PHE A 164 -6.37 5.57 -12.35
N LEU A 165 -7.12 5.07 -11.37
CA LEU A 165 -6.58 4.23 -10.30
C LEU A 165 -6.04 2.90 -10.84
N TRP A 166 -6.73 2.29 -11.81
CA TRP A 166 -6.25 1.12 -12.54
C TRP A 166 -4.95 1.39 -13.28
N PHE A 167 -4.83 2.55 -13.92
CA PHE A 167 -3.58 2.95 -14.57
C PHE A 167 -2.42 3.01 -13.56
N GLY A 168 -2.64 3.62 -12.39
CA GLY A 168 -1.66 3.63 -11.30
C GLY A 168 -1.30 2.23 -10.80
N LYS A 169 -2.30 1.36 -10.58
CA LYS A 169 -2.08 -0.04 -10.16
C LYS A 169 -1.34 -0.85 -11.23
N GLY A 170 -1.60 -0.60 -12.51
CA GLY A 170 -0.88 -1.23 -13.62
C GLY A 170 0.62 -0.89 -13.58
N ILE A 171 0.98 0.37 -13.32
CA ILE A 171 2.38 0.76 -13.11
C ILE A 171 2.98 0.02 -11.89
N CYS A 172 2.20 -0.14 -10.80
CA CYS A 172 2.62 -0.91 -9.62
C CYS A 172 2.93 -2.36 -9.99
N PHE A 173 2.04 -3.05 -10.71
CA PHE A 173 2.26 -4.45 -11.12
C PHE A 173 3.48 -4.61 -12.03
N LEU A 174 3.70 -3.67 -12.96
CA LEU A 174 4.91 -3.67 -13.80
C LEU A 174 6.18 -3.51 -12.94
N THR A 175 6.11 -2.63 -11.94
CA THR A 175 7.19 -2.39 -10.99
C THR A 175 7.48 -3.63 -10.15
N GLU A 176 6.44 -4.25 -9.56
CA GLU A 176 6.54 -5.49 -8.78
C GLU A 176 7.10 -6.64 -9.64
N GLY A 177 6.62 -6.80 -10.88
CA GLY A 177 7.10 -7.82 -11.81
C GLY A 177 8.57 -7.61 -12.21
N TYR A 178 8.99 -6.36 -12.43
CA TYR A 178 10.40 -6.03 -12.66
C TYR A 178 11.27 -6.42 -11.48
N PHE A 179 10.88 -6.05 -10.25
CA PHE A 179 11.64 -6.41 -9.06
C PHE A 179 11.66 -7.91 -8.85
N PHE A 180 10.54 -8.62 -9.01
CA PHE A 180 10.52 -10.07 -8.92
C PHE A 180 11.54 -10.72 -9.87
N TRP A 181 11.51 -10.34 -11.16
CA TRP A 181 12.46 -10.82 -12.15
C TRP A 181 13.91 -10.49 -11.76
N TYR A 182 14.17 -9.24 -11.37
CA TYR A 182 15.49 -8.76 -10.97
C TYR A 182 16.09 -9.59 -9.82
N HIS A 183 15.28 -9.87 -8.78
CA HIS A 183 15.73 -10.66 -7.64
C HIS A 183 15.95 -12.14 -8.01
N VAL A 184 15.08 -12.74 -8.83
CA VAL A 184 15.24 -14.13 -9.29
C VAL A 184 16.51 -14.28 -10.14
N SER A 185 16.76 -13.34 -11.05
CA SER A 185 17.99 -13.34 -11.86
C SER A 185 19.25 -13.25 -11.01
N LYS A 186 19.22 -12.44 -9.94
CA LYS A 186 20.35 -12.30 -9.01
C LYS A 186 20.61 -13.57 -8.19
N LEU A 187 19.55 -14.24 -7.72
CA LEU A 187 19.65 -15.53 -7.02
C LEU A 187 20.24 -16.65 -7.89
N ASN A 188 19.94 -16.64 -9.20
CA ASN A 188 20.48 -17.64 -10.13
C ASN A 188 21.89 -17.33 -10.61
N ALA A 189 22.42 -16.14 -10.30
CA ALA A 189 23.77 -15.71 -10.67
C ALA A 189 24.81 -15.93 -9.54
N SER A 190 24.36 -16.31 -8.34
CA SER A 190 25.18 -16.65 -7.17
C SER A 190 25.34 -18.15 -7.00
#